data_AF-A0A7J6LTK9-F1
#
_entry.id   AF-A0A7J6LTK9-F1
#
_cell.length_a   1.000
_cell.length_b   1.000
_cell.length_c   1.000
_cell.angle_alpha   90.00
_cell.angle_beta   90.00
_cell.angle_gamma   90.00
#
_symmetry.space_group_name_H-M   'P 1'
#
loop_
_entity.id
_entity.type
_entity.pdbx_description
1 polymer ?
#
loop_
_entity_poly.entity_id
_entity_poly.type
_entity_poly.pdbx_seq_one_letter_code
_entity_poly.pdbx_strand_id
1 'polypeptide(L)'
;MDRVRAVEGALGADRVTTEMAACVGTICMVLDEATGAMLVEWASPSGDTALHVASRYGHMALIERVMASLHNEDTAKAFTNRRNLLGETAAHVALDCNHARIASMLVDEYGCNTRLADQTGRRRYGMLYRVILLSFAAVGGIGVAAYSLYVEAMIHAFPGYHAACDISSWSSCSKVFTSSYSRILVHWGMANPGEYLDLSLPQLAIPYFVFILSYPRMRRSGLRARQVYLVVGSLAVIFNIYLAMVLKFVLREFCVVCFANYIVNAIVFICLVIDTRSACGPKVKKV
;
A
#
# COMPACT_ATOMS: atom_id res chain seq x y z
N MET A 1 -3.81 37.03 29.48
CA MET A 1 -2.97 35.87 29.82
C MET A 1 -3.64 34.91 30.82
N ASP A 2 -4.43 35.39 31.79
CA ASP A 2 -5.03 34.51 32.83
C ASP A 2 -6.12 33.54 32.34
N ARG A 3 -6.83 33.86 31.26
CA ARG A 3 -7.82 32.95 30.67
C ARG A 3 -7.21 31.82 29.83
N VAL A 4 -6.02 32.03 29.28
CA VAL A 4 -5.30 31.04 28.46
C VAL A 4 -4.68 29.96 29.35
N ARG A 5 -4.05 30.36 30.47
CA ARG A 5 -3.49 29.42 31.45
C ARG A 5 -4.55 28.62 32.20
N ALA A 6 -5.74 29.20 32.42
CA ALA A 6 -6.87 28.48 33.01
C ALA A 6 -7.42 27.38 32.08
N VAL A 7 -7.34 27.59 30.77
CA VAL A 7 -7.73 26.59 29.76
C VAL A 7 -6.64 25.54 29.59
N GLU A 8 -5.37 25.94 29.55
CA GLU A 8 -4.22 25.01 29.48
C GLU A 8 -4.10 24.10 30.71
N GLY A 9 -4.43 24.60 31.92
CA GLY A 9 -4.38 23.83 33.16
C GLY A 9 -5.51 22.81 33.34
N ALA A 10 -6.65 22.99 32.68
CA ALA A 10 -7.77 22.05 32.69
C ALA A 10 -7.61 20.91 31.66
N LEU A 11 -6.73 21.08 30.68
CA LEU A 11 -6.50 20.18 29.54
C LEU A 11 -5.44 19.11 29.87
N GLY A 12 -5.80 18.17 30.75
CA GLY A 12 -5.08 16.91 30.91
C GLY A 12 -5.12 16.07 29.62
N ALA A 13 -3.96 15.56 29.21
CA ALA A 13 -3.56 15.17 27.85
C ALA A 13 -4.27 13.97 27.15
N ASP A 14 -5.46 13.52 27.58
CA ASP A 14 -6.06 12.28 27.04
C ASP A 14 -7.53 12.39 26.59
N ARG A 15 -8.10 13.60 26.53
CA ARG A 15 -9.51 13.87 26.10
C ARG A 15 -9.68 14.73 24.83
N VAL A 16 -8.58 15.00 24.13
CA VAL A 16 -8.48 16.07 23.11
C VAL A 16 -9.31 15.82 21.82
N THR A 17 -9.88 14.63 21.61
CA THR A 17 -10.66 14.34 20.39
C THR A 17 -12.14 14.74 20.45
N THR A 18 -12.74 14.87 21.65
CA THR A 18 -14.18 15.17 21.80
C THR A 18 -14.48 16.63 22.12
N GLU A 19 -13.54 17.37 22.71
CA GLU A 19 -13.76 18.77 23.11
C GLU A 19 -13.29 19.81 22.06
N MET A 20 -12.60 19.42 20.98
CA MET A 20 -12.36 20.33 19.84
C MET A 20 -13.67 20.71 19.12
N ALA A 21 -14.72 19.88 19.22
CA ALA A 21 -16.08 20.25 18.82
C ALA A 21 -16.64 21.39 19.70
N ALA A 22 -16.22 21.48 20.97
CA ALA A 22 -16.53 22.59 21.86
C ALA A 22 -15.65 23.84 21.59
N CYS A 23 -14.41 23.67 21.10
CA CYS A 23 -13.61 24.79 20.60
C CYS A 23 -14.26 25.47 19.40
N VAL A 24 -14.90 24.73 18.49
CA VAL A 24 -15.71 25.32 17.40
C VAL A 24 -16.93 26.09 17.95
N GLY A 25 -17.59 25.59 19.01
CA GLY A 25 -18.65 26.33 19.71
C GLY A 25 -18.16 27.62 20.37
N THR A 26 -16.90 27.67 20.82
CA THR A 26 -16.30 28.86 21.46
C THR A 26 -15.76 29.86 20.41
N ILE A 27 -15.21 29.38 19.30
CA ILE A 27 -14.81 30.19 18.12
C ILE A 27 -16.04 30.84 17.46
N CYS A 28 -17.22 30.20 17.54
CA CYS A 28 -18.49 30.78 17.08
C CYS A 28 -18.97 31.99 17.89
N MET A 29 -18.55 32.16 19.16
CA MET A 29 -19.06 33.24 20.02
C MET A 29 -18.19 34.51 20.06
N VAL A 30 -16.92 34.44 19.64
CA VAL A 30 -16.01 35.58 19.73
C VAL A 30 -15.10 35.63 18.50
N LEU A 31 -15.58 36.28 17.44
CA LEU A 31 -14.71 36.80 16.41
C LEU A 31 -14.68 38.32 16.57
N ASP A 32 -13.75 38.75 17.41
CA ASP A 32 -13.21 40.10 17.39
C ASP A 32 -12.02 40.13 16.42
N GLU A 33 -11.74 41.26 15.76
CA GLU A 33 -10.66 41.40 14.76
C GLU A 33 -9.30 40.91 15.27
N ALA A 34 -9.04 41.05 16.58
CA ALA A 34 -7.82 40.61 17.25
C ALA A 34 -7.61 39.07 17.25
N THR A 35 -8.67 38.28 17.08
CA THR A 35 -8.61 36.81 17.12
C THR A 35 -8.28 36.15 15.77
N GLY A 36 -8.46 36.88 14.66
CA GLY A 36 -8.17 36.38 13.31
C GLY A 36 -6.71 36.01 13.11
N ALA A 37 -5.78 36.84 13.61
CA ALA A 37 -4.34 36.56 13.53
C ALA A 37 -3.93 35.31 14.33
N MET A 38 -4.50 35.12 15.53
CA MET A 38 -4.22 33.96 16.38
C MET A 38 -4.69 32.64 15.73
N LEU A 39 -5.81 32.68 15.02
CA LEU A 39 -6.41 31.52 14.37
C LEU A 39 -5.59 31.03 13.17
N VAL A 40 -4.85 31.94 12.53
CA VAL A 40 -3.98 31.69 11.37
C VAL A 40 -2.66 31.04 11.79
N GLU A 41 -2.17 31.33 12.99
CA GLU A 41 -0.98 30.70 13.55
C GLU A 41 -1.28 29.38 14.28
N TRP A 42 -2.54 29.19 14.68
CA TRP A 42 -2.95 27.98 15.37
C TRP A 42 -2.88 26.73 14.48
N ALA A 43 -2.34 25.66 15.05
CA ALA A 43 -2.38 24.32 14.48
C ALA A 43 -2.69 23.30 15.59
N SER A 44 -3.46 22.27 15.25
CA SER A 44 -3.69 21.15 16.13
C SER A 44 -2.41 20.31 16.34
N PRO A 45 -2.41 19.34 17.27
CA PRO A 45 -1.33 18.35 17.39
C PRO A 45 -1.12 17.48 16.13
N SER A 46 -2.11 17.40 15.24
CA SER A 46 -2.00 16.78 13.91
C SER A 46 -1.54 17.77 12.82
N GLY A 47 -1.24 19.01 13.17
CA GLY A 47 -0.94 20.10 12.24
C GLY A 47 -2.17 20.64 11.50
N ASP A 48 -3.38 20.28 11.93
CA ASP A 48 -4.61 20.75 11.29
C ASP A 48 -4.82 22.22 11.64
N THR A 49 -4.91 23.07 10.62
CA THR A 49 -5.33 24.47 10.79
C THR A 49 -6.85 24.55 11.02
N ALA A 50 -7.35 25.73 11.39
CA ALA A 50 -8.78 25.96 11.53
C ALA A 50 -9.59 25.57 10.29
N LEU A 51 -9.04 25.78 9.08
CA LEU A 51 -9.65 25.34 7.81
C LEU A 51 -9.79 23.81 7.73
N HIS A 52 -8.79 23.05 8.14
CA HIS A 52 -8.87 21.58 8.12
C HIS A 52 -9.98 21.07 9.04
N VAL A 53 -10.13 21.68 10.22
CA VAL A 53 -11.19 21.34 11.18
C VAL A 53 -12.56 21.72 10.61
N ALA A 54 -12.70 22.93 10.07
CA ALA A 54 -13.95 23.39 9.44
C ALA A 54 -14.37 22.49 8.27
N SER A 55 -13.41 22.11 7.42
CA SER A 55 -13.60 21.19 6.30
C SER A 55 -13.95 19.77 6.73
N ARG A 56 -13.40 19.29 7.86
CA ARG A 56 -13.71 17.95 8.41
C ARG A 56 -15.16 17.82 8.87
N TYR A 57 -15.72 18.89 9.43
CA TYR A 57 -17.07 18.91 9.98
C TYR A 57 -18.12 19.56 9.06
N GLY A 58 -17.72 20.03 7.87
CA GLY A 58 -18.65 20.59 6.90
C GLY A 58 -19.13 22.02 7.22
N HIS A 59 -18.39 22.79 8.03
CA HIS A 59 -18.81 24.12 8.49
C HIS A 59 -18.42 25.22 7.49
N MET A 60 -19.21 25.35 6.43
CA MET A 60 -18.99 26.32 5.34
C MET A 60 -18.93 27.78 5.84
N ALA A 61 -19.87 28.19 6.69
CA ALA A 61 -19.91 29.54 7.25
C ALA A 61 -18.68 29.89 8.11
N LEU A 62 -18.02 28.89 8.70
CA LEU A 62 -16.78 29.10 9.46
C LEU A 62 -15.61 29.37 8.51
N ILE A 63 -15.56 28.66 7.37
CA ILE A 63 -14.53 28.86 6.34
C ILE A 63 -14.61 30.28 5.79
N GLU A 64 -15.80 30.72 5.37
CA GLU A 64 -16.01 32.08 4.86
C GLU A 64 -15.58 33.15 5.87
N ARG A 65 -15.94 32.96 7.15
CA ARG A 65 -15.63 33.94 8.19
C ARG A 65 -14.14 34.00 8.53
N VAL A 66 -13.47 32.85 8.56
CA VAL A 66 -12.02 32.78 8.76
C VAL A 66 -11.29 33.42 7.58
N MET A 67 -11.76 33.18 6.34
CA MET A 67 -11.17 33.79 5.15
C MET A 67 -11.45 35.30 5.07
N ALA A 68 -12.62 35.76 5.52
CA ALA A 68 -12.95 37.19 5.59
C ALA A 68 -12.10 37.96 6.61
N SER A 69 -11.61 37.29 7.66
CA SER A 69 -10.69 37.89 8.63
C SER A 69 -9.26 38.08 8.11
N LEU A 70 -8.93 37.52 6.95
CA LEU A 70 -7.63 37.64 6.30
C LEU A 70 -7.65 38.77 5.27
N HIS A 71 -7.23 39.97 5.66
CA HIS A 71 -7.23 41.15 4.78
C HIS A 71 -6.15 41.12 3.67
N ASN A 72 -5.17 40.22 3.74
CA ASN A 72 -4.10 40.10 2.76
C ASN A 72 -4.26 38.82 1.92
N GLU A 73 -4.47 38.98 0.60
CA GLU A 73 -4.65 37.87 -0.34
C GLU A 73 -3.51 36.85 -0.33
N ASP A 74 -2.26 37.28 -0.17
CA ASP A 74 -1.10 36.38 -0.15
C ASP A 74 -1.10 35.51 1.10
N THR A 75 -1.51 36.07 2.24
CA THR A 75 -1.64 35.32 3.50
C THR A 75 -2.82 34.35 3.44
N ALA A 76 -3.93 34.73 2.80
CA ALA A 76 -5.09 33.89 2.59
C ALA A 76 -4.77 32.69 1.69
N LYS A 77 -4.05 32.92 0.59
CA LYS A 77 -3.57 31.85 -0.30
C LYS A 77 -2.56 30.95 0.41
N ALA A 78 -1.61 31.50 1.16
CA ALA A 78 -0.64 30.71 1.91
C ALA A 78 -1.32 29.87 3.00
N PHE A 79 -2.30 30.43 3.71
CA PHE A 79 -3.06 29.74 4.75
C PHE A 79 -3.94 28.61 4.19
N THR A 80 -4.63 28.86 3.08
CA THR A 80 -5.43 27.85 2.36
C THR A 80 -4.57 26.68 1.88
N ASN A 81 -3.33 26.97 1.47
CA ASN A 81 -2.37 25.99 0.99
C ASN A 81 -1.48 25.39 2.09
N ARG A 82 -1.67 25.76 3.37
CA ARG A 82 -0.95 25.11 4.47
C ARG A 82 -1.34 23.64 4.55
N ARG A 83 -0.36 22.84 4.92
CA ARG A 83 -0.49 21.39 4.99
C ARG A 83 -0.37 20.94 6.43
N ASN A 84 -1.21 20.00 6.82
CA ASN A 84 -1.11 19.34 8.12
C ASN A 84 0.10 18.38 8.17
N LEU A 85 0.32 17.69 9.30
CA LEU A 85 1.42 16.71 9.43
C LEU A 85 1.27 15.50 8.49
N LEU A 86 0.07 15.28 7.94
CA LEU A 86 -0.21 14.28 6.91
C LEU A 86 0.09 14.80 5.49
N GLY A 87 0.40 16.09 5.36
CA GLY A 87 0.66 16.73 4.08
C GLY A 87 -0.61 17.01 3.29
N GLU A 88 -1.79 16.93 3.90
CA GLU A 88 -3.08 17.24 3.31
C GLU A 88 -3.34 18.75 3.38
N THR A 89 -4.08 19.28 2.42
CA THR A 89 -4.69 20.62 2.53
C THR A 89 -6.13 20.48 3.03
N ALA A 90 -6.74 21.59 3.46
CA ALA A 90 -8.14 21.58 3.90
C ALA A 90 -9.12 21.03 2.83
N ALA A 91 -8.85 21.27 1.55
CA ALA A 91 -9.64 20.70 0.46
C ALA A 91 -9.57 19.17 0.38
N HIS A 92 -8.41 18.57 0.69
CA HIS A 92 -8.27 17.11 0.76
C HIS A 92 -9.13 16.54 1.90
N VAL A 93 -9.10 17.17 3.07
CA VAL A 93 -9.94 16.76 4.21
C VAL A 93 -11.43 16.91 3.91
N ALA A 94 -11.82 17.97 3.19
CA ALA A 94 -13.20 18.14 2.74
C ALA A 94 -13.65 17.01 1.82
N LEU A 95 -12.81 16.60 0.84
CA LEU A 95 -13.12 15.49 -0.06
C LEU A 95 -13.20 14.15 0.68
N ASP A 96 -12.26 13.87 1.59
CA ASP A 96 -12.26 12.66 2.42
C ASP A 96 -13.52 12.57 3.30
N CYS A 97 -14.07 13.71 3.73
CA CYS A 97 -15.31 13.80 4.50
C CYS A 97 -16.57 13.98 3.65
N ASN A 98 -16.47 13.82 2.32
CA ASN A 98 -17.57 13.96 1.35
C ASN A 98 -18.24 15.35 1.31
N HIS A 99 -17.48 16.40 1.63
CA HIS A 99 -17.90 17.79 1.55
C HIS A 99 -17.43 18.44 0.24
N ALA A 100 -17.90 17.90 -0.90
CA ALA A 100 -17.47 18.33 -2.24
C ALA A 100 -17.65 19.84 -2.49
N ARG A 101 -18.73 20.44 -1.96
CA ARG A 101 -19.01 21.88 -2.10
C ARG A 101 -17.99 22.77 -1.37
N ILE A 102 -17.46 22.29 -0.25
CA ILE A 102 -16.38 22.98 0.47
C ILE A 102 -15.06 22.81 -0.28
N ALA A 103 -14.81 21.61 -0.81
CA ALA A 103 -13.63 21.38 -1.62
C ALA A 103 -13.61 22.26 -2.88
N SER A 104 -14.73 22.39 -3.59
CA SER A 104 -14.84 23.28 -4.75
C SER A 104 -14.64 24.74 -4.37
N MET A 105 -15.31 25.21 -3.31
CA MET A 105 -15.13 26.58 -2.80
C MET A 105 -13.66 26.88 -2.47
N LEU A 106 -12.97 25.97 -1.78
CA LEU A 106 -11.56 26.17 -1.43
C LEU A 106 -10.65 26.26 -2.66
N VAL A 107 -10.95 25.51 -3.72
CA VAL A 107 -10.15 25.49 -4.96
C VAL A 107 -10.45 26.68 -5.85
N ASP A 108 -11.74 26.94 -6.08
CA ASP A 108 -12.22 27.90 -7.07
C ASP A 108 -12.16 29.35 -6.54
N GLU A 109 -12.52 29.57 -5.27
CA GLU A 109 -12.61 30.92 -4.69
C GLU A 109 -11.34 31.31 -3.93
N TYR A 110 -10.71 30.36 -3.23
CA TYR A 110 -9.57 30.64 -2.34
C TYR A 110 -8.22 30.16 -2.88
N GLY A 111 -8.20 29.59 -4.09
CA GLY A 111 -6.96 29.20 -4.78
C GLY A 111 -6.21 28.06 -4.09
N CYS A 112 -6.93 27.13 -3.45
CA CYS A 112 -6.35 25.91 -2.91
C CYS A 112 -5.75 25.08 -4.05
N ASN A 113 -4.44 24.86 -3.99
CA ASN A 113 -3.72 24.11 -4.99
C ASN A 113 -3.96 22.60 -4.78
N THR A 114 -4.85 22.04 -5.61
CA THR A 114 -5.15 20.60 -5.64
C THR A 114 -3.97 19.73 -6.08
N ARG A 115 -2.92 20.34 -6.66
CA ARG A 115 -1.69 19.64 -7.01
C ARG A 115 -0.69 19.57 -5.86
N LEU A 116 -0.92 20.28 -4.76
CA LEU A 116 -0.12 20.13 -3.53
C LEU A 116 -0.44 18.78 -2.88
N ALA A 117 0.16 17.77 -3.51
CA ALA A 117 0.40 16.42 -3.06
C ALA A 117 -0.10 16.10 -1.64
N ASP A 118 -1.34 15.64 -1.55
CA ASP A 118 -1.72 14.70 -0.52
C ASP A 118 -0.71 13.51 -0.51
N GLN A 119 0.00 13.39 0.61
CA GLN A 119 0.92 12.28 0.85
C GLN A 119 0.18 11.07 1.45
N THR A 120 -1.03 11.21 1.97
CA THR A 120 -1.85 10.18 2.61
C THR A 120 -2.78 9.43 1.66
N GLY A 121 -3.49 10.06 0.72
CA GLY A 121 -4.31 9.39 -0.30
C GLY A 121 -3.46 8.66 -1.34
N ARG A 122 -2.31 9.21 -1.76
CA ARG A 122 -1.32 8.41 -2.52
C ARG A 122 -0.79 7.21 -1.73
N ARG A 123 -0.67 7.32 -0.40
CA ARG A 123 -0.27 6.19 0.47
C ARG A 123 -1.42 5.20 0.70
N ARG A 124 -2.66 5.64 0.91
CA ARG A 124 -3.83 4.79 1.19
C ARG A 124 -4.32 4.06 -0.05
N TYR A 125 -4.57 4.76 -1.15
CA TYR A 125 -4.94 4.14 -2.43
C TYR A 125 -3.79 3.29 -2.98
N GLY A 126 -2.54 3.76 -2.85
CA GLY A 126 -1.36 2.98 -3.24
C GLY A 126 -1.18 1.70 -2.41
N MET A 127 -1.47 1.74 -1.10
CA MET A 127 -1.40 0.57 -0.23
C MET A 127 -2.51 -0.44 -0.53
N LEU A 128 -3.76 0.01 -0.71
CA LEU A 128 -4.87 -0.87 -1.06
C LEU A 128 -4.66 -1.50 -2.44
N TYR A 129 -4.28 -0.70 -3.45
CA TYR A 129 -3.97 -1.17 -4.79
C TYR A 129 -2.88 -2.24 -4.78
N ARG A 130 -1.79 -2.06 -4.01
CA ARG A 130 -0.71 -3.05 -3.91
C ARG A 130 -1.15 -4.36 -3.27
N VAL A 131 -2.01 -4.30 -2.24
CA VAL A 131 -2.57 -5.51 -1.63
C VAL A 131 -3.46 -6.26 -2.61
N ILE A 132 -4.30 -5.53 -3.35
CA ILE A 132 -5.17 -6.10 -4.37
C ILE A 132 -4.33 -6.72 -5.50
N LEU A 133 -3.33 -5.99 -6.00
CA LEU A 133 -2.40 -6.47 -7.02
C LEU A 133 -1.65 -7.72 -6.57
N LEU A 134 -1.16 -7.76 -5.32
CA LEU A 134 -0.52 -8.93 -4.74
C LEU A 134 -1.48 -10.13 -4.70
N SER A 135 -2.73 -9.93 -4.28
CA SER A 135 -3.73 -11.00 -4.25
C SER A 135 -4.03 -11.54 -5.65
N PHE A 136 -4.22 -10.66 -6.64
CA PHE A 136 -4.44 -11.09 -8.03
C PHE A 136 -3.22 -11.81 -8.60
N ALA A 137 -2.00 -11.33 -8.33
CA ALA A 137 -0.76 -11.99 -8.73
C ALA A 137 -0.64 -13.39 -8.09
N ALA A 138 -0.99 -13.53 -6.80
CA ALA A 138 -0.97 -14.83 -6.12
C ALA A 138 -1.99 -15.81 -6.72
N VAL A 139 -3.22 -15.35 -7.00
CA VAL A 139 -4.23 -16.18 -7.68
C VAL A 139 -3.77 -16.58 -9.09
N GLY A 140 -3.19 -15.64 -9.85
CA GLY A 140 -2.57 -15.92 -11.14
C GLY A 140 -1.45 -16.95 -11.03
N GLY A 141 -0.59 -16.84 -10.02
CA GLY A 141 0.48 -17.79 -9.71
C GLY A 141 -0.04 -19.19 -9.40
N ILE A 142 -1.13 -19.31 -8.64
CA ILE A 142 -1.82 -20.60 -8.41
C ILE A 142 -2.32 -21.17 -9.74
N GLY A 143 -2.92 -20.35 -10.61
CA GLY A 143 -3.38 -20.78 -11.93
C GLY A 143 -2.24 -21.28 -12.83
N VAL A 144 -1.13 -20.56 -12.88
CA VAL A 144 0.07 -20.96 -13.63
C VAL A 144 0.67 -22.26 -13.07
N ALA A 145 0.72 -22.42 -11.75
CA ALA A 145 1.19 -23.64 -11.10
C ALA A 145 0.25 -24.82 -11.36
N ALA A 146 -1.06 -24.64 -11.26
CA ALA A 146 -2.06 -25.67 -11.56
C ALA A 146 -1.96 -26.13 -13.03
N TYR A 147 -1.78 -25.20 -13.96
CA TYR A 147 -1.54 -25.54 -15.36
C TYR A 147 -0.24 -26.31 -15.56
N SER A 148 0.84 -25.93 -14.88
CA SER A 148 2.12 -26.64 -14.93
C SER A 148 2.00 -28.07 -14.40
N LEU A 149 1.25 -28.25 -13.30
CA LEU A 149 0.96 -29.57 -12.73
C LEU A 149 0.15 -30.44 -13.69
N TYR A 150 -0.86 -29.86 -14.36
CA TYR A 150 -1.62 -30.53 -15.40
C TYR A 150 -0.74 -30.99 -16.56
N VAL A 151 0.12 -30.11 -17.08
CA VAL A 151 1.05 -30.43 -18.17
C VAL A 151 2.00 -31.55 -17.76
N GLU A 152 2.59 -31.46 -16.58
CA GLU A 152 3.49 -32.50 -16.04
C GLU A 152 2.78 -33.86 -15.95
N ALA A 153 1.56 -33.89 -15.43
CA ALA A 153 0.77 -35.12 -15.36
C ALA A 153 0.45 -35.71 -16.75
N MET A 154 0.13 -34.86 -17.73
CA MET A 154 -0.18 -35.29 -19.09
C MET A 154 1.04 -35.87 -19.82
N ILE A 155 2.22 -35.25 -19.66
CA ILE A 155 3.48 -35.74 -20.25
C ILE A 155 3.81 -37.14 -19.71
N HIS A 156 3.57 -37.38 -18.42
CA HIS A 156 3.81 -38.69 -17.80
C HIS A 156 2.76 -39.74 -18.17
N ALA A 157 1.49 -39.34 -18.36
CA ALA A 157 0.42 -40.25 -18.71
C ALA A 157 0.46 -40.69 -20.18
N PHE A 158 0.85 -39.80 -21.10
CA PHE A 158 0.80 -40.03 -22.54
C PHE A 158 2.15 -39.77 -23.21
N PRO A 159 2.95 -40.81 -23.51
CA PRO A 159 4.21 -40.64 -24.23
C PRO A 159 3.95 -40.09 -25.64
N GLY A 160 4.55 -38.94 -25.96
CA GLY A 160 4.32 -38.20 -27.20
C GLY A 160 3.35 -37.01 -27.07
N TYR A 161 2.84 -36.72 -25.88
CA TYR A 161 2.10 -35.49 -25.61
C TYR A 161 2.99 -34.24 -25.75
N HIS A 162 2.45 -33.21 -26.40
CA HIS A 162 3.05 -31.88 -26.49
C HIS A 162 2.17 -30.86 -25.78
N ALA A 163 2.78 -30.11 -24.85
CA ALA A 163 2.06 -29.10 -24.10
C ALA A 163 1.64 -27.93 -24.98
N ALA A 164 0.49 -27.31 -24.69
CA ALA A 164 0.03 -26.11 -25.42
C ALA A 164 0.99 -24.91 -25.27
N CYS A 165 1.83 -24.92 -24.23
CA CYS A 165 2.88 -23.94 -23.99
C CYS A 165 4.23 -24.26 -24.67
N ASP A 166 4.30 -25.33 -25.47
CA ASP A 166 5.39 -25.55 -26.43
C ASP A 166 5.13 -24.70 -27.68
N ILE A 167 5.65 -23.47 -27.68
CA ILE A 167 5.42 -22.49 -28.74
C ILE A 167 6.60 -22.53 -29.69
N SER A 168 6.42 -23.19 -30.83
CA SER A 168 7.41 -23.29 -31.91
C SER A 168 8.80 -23.73 -31.41
N SER A 169 9.88 -23.44 -32.15
CA SER A 169 11.23 -23.94 -31.83
C SER A 169 11.95 -23.19 -30.71
N TRP A 170 11.41 -22.08 -30.21
CA TRP A 170 12.10 -21.24 -29.23
C TRP A 170 11.60 -21.43 -27.78
N SER A 171 10.45 -22.07 -27.56
CA SER A 171 9.92 -22.31 -26.21
C SER A 171 9.39 -23.73 -26.04
N SER A 172 10.05 -24.55 -25.23
CA SER A 172 9.55 -25.87 -24.83
C SER A 172 9.43 -26.01 -23.32
N CYS A 173 8.19 -25.94 -22.82
CA CYS A 173 7.89 -26.22 -21.42
C CYS A 173 7.92 -27.73 -21.13
N SER A 174 7.58 -28.58 -22.10
CA SER A 174 7.63 -30.04 -21.93
C SER A 174 9.05 -30.54 -21.65
N LYS A 175 10.06 -29.97 -22.34
CA LYS A 175 11.46 -30.29 -22.09
C LYS A 175 11.92 -29.83 -20.70
N VAL A 176 11.37 -28.72 -20.19
CA VAL A 176 11.66 -28.25 -18.84
C VAL A 176 11.05 -29.16 -17.77
N PHE A 177 9.78 -29.55 -17.93
CA PHE A 177 9.10 -30.38 -16.93
C PHE A 177 9.56 -31.84 -16.91
N THR A 178 10.13 -32.34 -18.01
CA THR A 178 10.77 -33.68 -18.05
C THR A 178 12.19 -33.68 -17.48
N SER A 179 12.81 -32.52 -17.27
CA SER A 179 14.16 -32.42 -16.71
C SER A 179 14.20 -32.80 -15.23
N SER A 180 15.36 -33.22 -14.72
CA SER A 180 15.56 -33.52 -13.29
C SER A 180 15.28 -32.31 -12.38
N TYR A 181 15.38 -31.09 -12.91
CA TYR A 181 15.12 -29.86 -12.17
C TYR A 181 13.63 -29.63 -11.84
N SER A 182 12.71 -30.33 -12.52
CA SER A 182 11.28 -30.28 -12.17
C SER A 182 10.98 -30.92 -10.82
N ARG A 183 11.88 -31.80 -10.33
CA ARG A 183 11.82 -32.47 -9.02
C ARG A 183 13.02 -32.08 -8.17
N ILE A 184 13.03 -30.81 -7.75
CA ILE A 184 14.23 -30.17 -7.18
C ILE A 184 14.75 -30.83 -5.89
N LEU A 185 13.87 -31.37 -5.04
CA LEU A 185 14.28 -32.01 -3.78
C LEU A 185 15.02 -33.32 -4.03
N VAL A 186 14.56 -34.11 -5.00
CA VAL A 186 15.24 -35.32 -5.46
C VAL A 186 16.56 -34.95 -6.15
N HIS A 187 16.55 -33.92 -7.00
CA HIS A 187 17.75 -33.43 -7.67
C HIS A 187 18.86 -32.99 -6.70
N TRP A 188 18.51 -32.38 -5.57
CA TRP A 188 19.46 -32.02 -4.51
C TRP A 188 19.83 -33.17 -3.56
N GLY A 189 19.27 -34.37 -3.77
CA GLY A 189 19.50 -35.53 -2.90
C GLY A 189 18.88 -35.39 -1.51
N MET A 190 17.91 -34.49 -1.33
CA MET A 190 17.20 -34.28 -0.06
C MET A 190 16.00 -35.23 0.11
N ALA A 191 15.53 -35.83 -0.98
CA ALA A 191 14.41 -36.76 -1.02
C ALA A 191 14.74 -37.95 -1.94
N ASN A 192 14.21 -39.13 -1.63
CA ASN A 192 14.31 -40.28 -2.51
C ASN A 192 13.15 -40.28 -3.52
N PRO A 193 13.38 -40.78 -4.75
CA PRO A 193 12.30 -40.97 -5.72
C PRO A 193 11.18 -41.86 -5.18
N GLY A 194 9.92 -41.46 -5.37
CA GLY A 194 8.74 -42.24 -4.96
C GLY A 194 8.36 -42.14 -3.47
N GLU A 195 9.08 -41.38 -2.66
CA GLU A 195 8.69 -41.07 -1.29
C GLU A 195 7.77 -39.82 -1.21
N TYR A 196 7.19 -39.55 -0.03
CA TYR A 196 6.30 -38.40 0.20
C TYR A 196 6.91 -37.02 -0.15
N LEU A 197 8.24 -36.91 -0.20
CA LEU A 197 8.96 -35.66 -0.52
C LEU A 197 9.41 -35.57 -1.99
N ASP A 198 8.99 -36.50 -2.85
CA ASP A 198 9.18 -36.44 -4.30
C ASP A 198 8.18 -35.41 -4.92
N LEU A 199 8.41 -34.15 -4.57
CA LEU A 199 7.54 -33.03 -4.92
C LEU A 199 8.04 -32.33 -6.18
N SER A 200 7.12 -32.12 -7.12
CA SER A 200 7.40 -31.33 -8.31
C SER A 200 7.36 -29.83 -8.04
N LEU A 201 8.03 -29.03 -8.88
CA LEU A 201 8.05 -27.57 -8.77
C LEU A 201 6.64 -26.95 -8.69
N PRO A 202 5.65 -27.37 -9.52
CA PRO A 202 4.27 -26.92 -9.39
C PRO A 202 3.65 -27.23 -8.02
N GLN A 203 3.92 -28.41 -7.45
CA GLN A 203 3.42 -28.82 -6.14
C GLN A 203 4.01 -27.99 -5.00
N LEU A 204 5.24 -27.48 -5.14
CA LEU A 204 5.83 -26.52 -4.19
C LEU A 204 5.31 -25.10 -4.39
N ALA A 205 4.98 -24.70 -5.62
CA ALA A 205 4.50 -23.36 -5.94
C ALA A 205 3.08 -23.08 -5.41
N ILE A 206 2.17 -24.05 -5.48
CA ILE A 206 0.79 -23.92 -4.98
C ILE A 206 0.73 -23.51 -3.50
N PRO A 207 1.33 -24.26 -2.54
CA PRO A 207 1.28 -23.89 -1.13
C PRO A 207 1.99 -22.57 -0.85
N TYR A 208 3.04 -22.24 -1.60
CA TYR A 208 3.69 -20.92 -1.52
C TYR A 208 2.71 -19.79 -1.90
N PHE A 209 2.01 -19.87 -3.02
CA PHE A 209 1.06 -18.82 -3.41
C PHE A 209 -0.19 -18.78 -2.52
N VAL A 210 -0.64 -19.93 -2.01
CA VAL A 210 -1.70 -19.99 -0.99
C VAL A 210 -1.25 -19.27 0.29
N PHE A 211 0.00 -19.48 0.71
CA PHE A 211 0.59 -18.74 1.83
C PHE A 211 0.61 -17.24 1.53
N ILE A 212 1.09 -16.80 0.37
CA ILE A 212 1.07 -15.39 -0.04
C ILE A 212 -0.35 -14.79 -0.04
N LEU A 213 -1.38 -15.56 -0.43
CA LEU A 213 -2.77 -15.09 -0.45
C LEU A 213 -3.30 -14.73 0.95
N SER A 214 -2.73 -15.31 2.01
CA SER A 214 -3.06 -14.97 3.40
C SER A 214 -2.43 -13.65 3.89
N TYR A 215 -1.50 -13.06 3.12
CA TYR A 215 -0.80 -11.81 3.46
C TYR A 215 -1.72 -10.64 3.83
N PRO A 216 -2.82 -10.34 3.09
CA PRO A 216 -3.70 -9.20 3.39
C PRO A 216 -4.29 -9.24 4.80
N ARG A 217 -4.53 -10.44 5.32
CA ARG A 217 -4.99 -10.66 6.70
C ARG A 217 -3.82 -10.54 7.67
N MET A 218 -2.74 -11.26 7.41
CA MET A 218 -1.62 -11.43 8.35
C MET A 218 -0.80 -10.15 8.56
N ARG A 219 -0.70 -9.27 7.56
CA ARG A 219 -0.06 -7.95 7.70
C ARG A 219 -0.69 -7.06 8.78
N ARG A 220 -1.96 -7.29 9.14
CA ARG A 220 -2.65 -6.53 10.20
C ARG A 220 -2.15 -6.93 11.60
N SER A 221 -1.60 -8.13 11.75
CA SER A 221 -1.14 -8.67 13.04
C SER A 221 0.13 -8.02 13.57
N GLY A 222 0.90 -7.33 12.73
CA GLY A 222 2.07 -6.55 13.17
C GLY A 222 3.23 -6.52 12.18
N LEU A 223 4.37 -6.00 12.62
CA LEU A 223 5.57 -5.85 11.78
C LEU A 223 6.31 -7.17 11.56
N ARG A 224 6.34 -8.06 12.57
CA ARG A 224 6.94 -9.40 12.48
C ARG A 224 6.31 -10.23 11.37
N ALA A 225 4.99 -10.19 11.27
CA ALA A 225 4.26 -10.83 10.18
C ALA A 225 4.80 -10.36 8.82
N ARG A 226 4.90 -9.05 8.58
CA ARG A 226 5.44 -8.52 7.32
C ARG A 226 6.85 -9.01 7.02
N GLN A 227 7.71 -9.07 8.04
CA GLN A 227 9.08 -9.57 7.89
C GLN A 227 9.13 -11.04 7.46
N VAL A 228 8.28 -11.90 8.01
CA VAL A 228 8.22 -13.33 7.62
C VAL A 228 7.90 -13.45 6.12
N TYR A 229 6.88 -12.75 5.64
CA TYR A 229 6.52 -12.79 4.21
C TYR A 229 7.63 -12.19 3.34
N LEU A 230 8.31 -11.14 3.80
CA LEU A 230 9.43 -10.55 3.07
C LEU A 230 10.62 -11.52 2.94
N VAL A 231 10.91 -12.30 3.99
CA VAL A 231 11.94 -13.34 3.96
C VAL A 231 11.54 -14.43 2.97
N VAL A 232 10.32 -14.95 3.08
CA VAL A 232 9.79 -15.98 2.16
C VAL A 232 9.79 -15.49 0.70
N GLY A 233 9.36 -14.25 0.45
CA GLY A 233 9.39 -13.63 -0.87
C GLY A 233 10.81 -13.43 -1.41
N SER A 234 11.77 -13.04 -0.56
CA SER A 234 13.18 -12.94 -0.94
C SER A 234 13.74 -14.30 -1.38
N LEU A 235 13.45 -15.36 -0.61
CA LEU A 235 13.86 -16.72 -0.93
C LEU A 235 13.27 -17.18 -2.27
N ALA A 236 12.00 -16.87 -2.53
CA ALA A 236 11.33 -17.20 -3.80
C ALA A 236 11.97 -16.48 -5.00
N VAL A 237 12.37 -15.21 -4.86
CA VAL A 237 13.08 -14.48 -5.92
C VAL A 237 14.47 -15.06 -6.16
N ILE A 238 15.23 -15.35 -5.11
CA ILE A 238 16.55 -16.00 -5.22
C ILE A 238 16.41 -17.35 -5.94
N PHE A 239 15.42 -18.15 -5.55
CA PHE A 239 15.14 -19.43 -6.19
C PHE A 239 14.76 -19.29 -7.67
N ASN A 240 13.95 -18.28 -8.02
CA ASN A 240 13.63 -18.00 -9.42
C ASN A 240 14.86 -17.58 -10.24
N ILE A 241 15.79 -16.81 -9.66
CA ILE A 241 17.05 -16.46 -10.32
C ILE A 241 17.87 -17.73 -10.60
N TYR A 242 17.95 -18.65 -9.62
CA TYR A 242 18.58 -19.95 -9.82
C TYR A 242 17.94 -20.75 -10.96
N LEU A 243 16.60 -20.89 -10.96
CA LEU A 243 15.89 -21.60 -12.02
C LEU A 243 16.08 -20.93 -13.39
N ALA A 244 16.11 -19.59 -13.45
CA ALA A 244 16.40 -18.86 -14.68
C ALA A 244 17.83 -19.13 -15.20
N MET A 245 18.81 -19.23 -14.31
CA MET A 245 20.17 -19.64 -14.68
C MET A 245 20.20 -21.07 -15.20
N VAL A 246 19.46 -22.00 -14.59
CA VAL A 246 19.33 -23.38 -15.04
C VAL A 246 18.71 -23.45 -16.44
N LEU A 247 17.62 -22.71 -16.69
CA LEU A 247 16.99 -22.64 -18.01
C LEU A 247 17.96 -22.11 -19.07
N LYS A 248 18.71 -21.06 -18.75
CA LYS A 248 19.62 -20.41 -19.70
C LYS A 248 20.89 -21.23 -19.97
N PHE A 249 21.56 -21.71 -18.92
CA PHE A 249 22.89 -22.27 -19.04
C PHE A 249 22.91 -23.80 -19.13
N VAL A 250 21.95 -24.48 -18.50
CA VAL A 250 21.91 -25.95 -18.43
C VAL A 250 20.96 -26.50 -19.50
N LEU A 251 19.67 -26.16 -19.44
CA LEU A 251 18.68 -26.72 -20.37
C LEU A 251 18.75 -26.06 -21.76
N ARG A 252 19.20 -24.79 -21.82
CA ARG A 252 19.24 -23.95 -23.02
C ARG A 252 17.86 -23.85 -23.69
N GLU A 253 16.83 -23.66 -22.87
CA GLU A 253 15.43 -23.55 -23.30
C GLU A 253 14.79 -22.32 -22.69
N PHE A 254 13.88 -21.69 -23.43
CA PHE A 254 13.02 -20.65 -22.88
C PHE A 254 11.67 -21.25 -22.50
N CYS A 255 11.25 -21.07 -21.25
CA CYS A 255 9.96 -21.57 -20.76
C CYS A 255 9.06 -20.37 -20.44
N VAL A 256 8.05 -20.13 -21.27
CA VAL A 256 7.12 -18.99 -21.11
C VAL A 256 6.34 -19.08 -19.79
N VAL A 257 5.97 -20.29 -19.36
CA VAL A 257 5.25 -20.53 -18.11
C VAL A 257 6.13 -20.20 -16.89
N CYS A 258 7.40 -20.61 -16.94
CA CYS A 258 8.40 -20.33 -15.92
C CYS A 258 8.67 -18.81 -15.84
N PHE A 259 8.82 -18.16 -17.00
CA PHE A 259 8.99 -16.72 -17.08
C PHE A 259 7.79 -15.95 -16.52
N ALA A 260 6.56 -16.39 -16.82
CA ALA A 260 5.36 -15.82 -16.21
C ALA A 260 5.40 -15.94 -14.67
N ASN A 261 5.80 -17.09 -14.14
CA ASN A 261 5.97 -17.28 -12.70
C ASN A 261 7.06 -16.37 -12.11
N TYR A 262 8.11 -16.07 -12.87
CA TYR A 262 9.16 -15.13 -12.45
C TYR A 262 8.63 -13.70 -12.32
N ILE A 263 7.83 -13.26 -13.30
CA ILE A 263 7.16 -11.96 -13.26
C ILE A 263 6.20 -11.89 -12.06
N VAL A 264 5.37 -12.92 -11.86
CA VAL A 264 4.42 -12.98 -10.73
C VAL A 264 5.17 -12.84 -9.39
N ASN A 265 6.25 -13.59 -9.19
CA ASN A 265 7.05 -13.50 -7.96
C ASN A 265 7.74 -12.14 -7.80
N ALA A 266 8.20 -11.52 -8.88
CA ALA A 266 8.77 -10.18 -8.83
C ALA A 266 7.72 -9.15 -8.39
N ILE A 267 6.49 -9.21 -8.93
CA ILE A 267 5.38 -8.33 -8.54
C ILE A 267 5.03 -8.52 -7.06
N VAL A 268 4.90 -9.77 -6.60
CA VAL A 268 4.63 -10.09 -5.20
C VAL A 268 5.73 -9.52 -4.30
N PHE A 269 7.00 -9.78 -4.62
CA PHE A 269 8.13 -9.31 -3.83
C PHE A 269 8.19 -7.77 -3.74
N ILE A 270 8.02 -7.07 -4.86
CA ILE A 270 7.98 -5.61 -4.89
C ILE A 270 6.86 -5.08 -3.99
N CYS A 271 5.66 -5.69 -4.05
CA CYS A 271 4.54 -5.30 -3.20
C CYS A 271 4.86 -5.49 -1.70
N LEU A 272 5.48 -6.62 -1.33
CA LEU A 272 5.90 -6.91 0.04
C LEU A 272 6.95 -5.92 0.57
N VAL A 273 7.97 -5.61 -0.25
CA VAL A 273 9.04 -4.66 0.10
C VAL A 273 8.44 -3.29 0.39
N ILE A 274 7.59 -2.78 -0.51
CA ILE A 274 7.05 -1.43 -0.36
C ILE A 274 6.10 -1.34 0.83
N ASP A 275 5.26 -2.36 1.06
CA ASP A 275 4.37 -2.37 2.22
C ASP A 275 5.15 -2.41 3.55
N THR A 276 6.19 -3.24 3.62
CA THR A 276 7.04 -3.34 4.83
C THR A 276 7.78 -2.04 5.11
N ARG A 277 8.33 -1.39 4.08
CA ARG A 277 8.97 -0.07 4.19
C ARG A 277 7.98 1.00 4.64
N SER A 278 6.75 0.96 4.12
CA SER A 278 5.70 1.91 4.50
C SER A 278 5.29 1.76 5.97
N ALA A 279 5.36 0.54 6.53
CA ALA A 279 5.08 0.27 7.93
C ALA A 279 6.24 0.62 8.89
N CYS A 280 7.48 0.64 8.39
CA CYS A 280 8.69 0.95 9.17
C CYS A 280 9.12 2.43 9.10
N GLY A 281 8.40 3.27 8.33
CA GLY A 281 8.71 4.69 8.21
C GLY A 281 8.74 5.40 9.58
N PRO A 282 9.56 6.47 9.73
CA PRO A 282 9.73 7.15 10.99
C PRO A 282 8.37 7.60 11.53
N LYS A 283 8.02 7.12 12.73
CA LYS A 283 6.93 7.70 13.51
C LYS A 283 7.34 9.14 13.77
N VAL A 284 6.64 10.11 13.15
CA VAL A 284 6.81 11.53 13.48
C VAL A 284 6.65 11.63 14.99
N LYS A 285 7.72 11.97 15.69
CA LYS A 285 7.67 12.21 17.13
C LYS A 285 6.69 13.37 17.30
N LYS A 286 5.60 13.13 18.03
CA LYS A 286 4.77 14.20 18.57
C LYS A 286 5.68 14.99 19.51
N VAL A 287 6.07 16.19 19.09
CA VAL A 287 6.69 17.20 19.95
C VAL A 287 5.56 18.07 20.47
#